data_AF-A0A838I2S8-F1
#
_entry.id   AF-A0A838I2S8-F1
#
_cell.length_a   1.000
_cell.length_b   1.000
_cell.length_c   1.000
_cell.angle_alpha   90.00
_cell.angle_beta   90.00
_cell.angle_gamma   90.00
#
_symmetry.space_group_name_H-M   'P 1'
#
loop_
_entity.id
_entity.type
_entity.pdbx_description
1 polymer ?
#
loop_
_entity_poly.entity_id
_entity_poly.type
_entity_poly.pdbx_seq_one_letter_code
_entity_poly.pdbx_strand_id
1 'polypeptide(L)'
;MPVIGITGGIATGKSAFSDALRQFVASATFFDADKAARELTDRDAEVQGLIAQTFGSGIYSAEGYLNRALLRSIVFGDPEKKRALEQILHPRIRRQWSIEAERRRDSTELF
;
A
#
# COMPACT_ATOMS: atom_id res chain seq x y z
N MET A 1 -14.42 16.59 -0.12
CA MET A 1 -14.57 15.53 -1.12
C MET A 1 -14.93 14.24 -0.39
N PRO A 2 -16.01 13.54 -0.78
CA PRO A 2 -16.33 12.23 -0.18
C PRO A 2 -15.22 11.22 -0.54
N VAL A 3 -14.83 10.40 0.43
CA VAL A 3 -13.87 9.30 0.24
C VAL A 3 -14.62 8.00 0.49
N ILE A 4 -14.52 7.07 -0.46
CA ILE A 4 -15.18 5.77 -0.38
C ILE A 4 -14.09 4.69 -0.24
N GLY A 5 -14.10 3.98 0.89
CA GLY A 5 -13.21 2.85 1.12
C GLY A 5 -13.79 1.56 0.55
N ILE A 6 -13.09 0.95 -0.40
CA ILE A 6 -13.44 -0.37 -0.94
C ILE A 6 -12.64 -1.43 -0.18
N THR A 7 -13.34 -2.29 0.56
CA THR A 7 -12.74 -3.36 1.37
C THR A 7 -13.45 -4.70 1.16
N GLY A 8 -12.92 -5.78 1.72
CA GLY A 8 -13.38 -7.15 1.49
C GLY A 8 -12.26 -8.17 1.67
N GLY A 9 -12.63 -9.44 1.86
CA GLY A 9 -11.70 -10.54 2.09
C GLY A 9 -10.82 -10.90 0.89
N ILE A 10 -9.93 -11.87 1.08
CA ILE A 10 -9.12 -12.42 -0.02
C ILE A 10 -10.06 -13.03 -1.07
N ALA A 11 -9.75 -12.81 -2.36
CA ALA A 11 -10.49 -13.36 -3.51
C ALA A 11 -11.98 -12.97 -3.61
N THR A 12 -12.45 -11.93 -2.91
CA THR A 12 -13.84 -11.44 -3.01
C THR A 12 -14.12 -10.54 -4.21
N GLY A 13 -13.21 -10.45 -5.19
CA GLY A 13 -13.43 -9.67 -6.42
C GLY A 13 -13.25 -8.15 -6.31
N LYS A 14 -12.64 -7.62 -5.23
CA LYS A 14 -12.43 -6.16 -5.04
C LYS A 14 -11.77 -5.48 -6.23
N SER A 15 -10.70 -6.08 -6.78
CA SER A 15 -9.99 -5.51 -7.92
C SER A 15 -10.90 -5.43 -9.15
N ALA A 16 -11.65 -6.49 -9.44
CA ALA A 16 -12.62 -6.49 -10.54
C ALA A 16 -13.73 -5.46 -10.35
N PHE A 17 -14.23 -5.29 -9.11
CA PHE A 17 -15.20 -4.25 -8.79
C PHE A 17 -14.61 -2.84 -8.99
N SER A 18 -13.41 -2.58 -8.48
CA SER A 18 -12.72 -1.30 -8.64
C SER A 18 -12.45 -0.98 -10.11
N ASP A 19 -12.05 -1.99 -10.91
CA ASP A 19 -11.79 -1.82 -12.34
C ASP A 19 -13.08 -1.56 -13.13
N ALA A 20 -14.19 -2.21 -12.77
CA ALA A 20 -15.50 -1.89 -13.33
C ALA A 20 -15.92 -0.45 -12.95
N LEU A 21 -15.77 -0.08 -11.67
CA LEU A 21 -16.17 1.25 -11.17
C LEU A 21 -15.41 2.38 -11.88
N ARG A 22 -14.13 2.17 -12.22
CA ARG A 22 -13.32 3.13 -13.02
C ARG A 22 -13.97 3.49 -14.35
N GLN A 23 -14.68 2.54 -14.97
CA GLN A 23 -15.35 2.76 -16.25
C GLN A 23 -16.62 3.63 -16.10
N PHE A 24 -17.26 3.59 -14.93
CA PHE A 24 -18.50 4.34 -14.66
C PHE A 24 -18.26 5.72 -14.06
N VAL A 25 -17.12 5.94 -13.40
CA VAL A 25 -16.83 7.18 -12.66
C VAL A 25 -15.48 7.74 -13.10
N ALA A 26 -15.38 8.20 -14.35
CA ALA A 26 -14.14 8.67 -14.97
C ALA A 26 -13.51 9.89 -14.24
N SER A 27 -14.30 10.67 -13.51
CA SER A 27 -13.82 11.81 -12.73
C SER A 27 -13.26 11.44 -11.35
N ALA A 28 -13.46 10.19 -10.89
CA ALA A 28 -12.96 9.74 -9.61
C ALA A 28 -11.49 9.33 -9.68
N THR A 29 -10.72 9.74 -8.68
CA THR A 29 -9.34 9.29 -8.50
C THR A 29 -9.33 7.99 -7.71
N PHE A 30 -8.59 6.99 -8.20
CA PHE A 30 -8.47 5.69 -7.55
C PHE A 30 -7.11 5.57 -6.86
N PHE A 31 -7.12 5.41 -5.55
CA PHE A 31 -5.94 5.08 -4.76
C PHE A 31 -5.93 3.60 -4.41
N ASP A 32 -4.85 2.89 -4.74
CA ASP A 32 -4.66 1.48 -4.43
C ASP A 32 -3.62 1.34 -3.31
N ALA A 33 -4.08 0.92 -2.13
CA ALA A 33 -3.22 0.73 -0.97
C ALA A 33 -2.22 -0.43 -1.13
N ASP A 34 -2.57 -1.49 -1.86
CA ASP A 34 -1.66 -2.61 -2.12
C ASP A 34 -0.55 -2.18 -3.09
N LYS A 35 -0.89 -1.36 -4.09
CA LYS A 35 0.10 -0.76 -4.99
C LYS A 35 1.04 0.19 -4.23
N ALA A 36 0.49 1.07 -3.40
CA ALA A 36 1.26 1.98 -2.55
C ALA A 36 2.22 1.23 -1.61
N ALA A 37 1.73 0.16 -0.97
CA ALA A 37 2.56 -0.70 -0.14
C ALA A 37 3.72 -1.30 -0.93
N ARG A 38 3.47 -1.81 -2.15
CA ARG A 38 4.52 -2.37 -3.02
C ARG A 38 5.57 -1.34 -3.40
N GLU A 39 5.14 -0.14 -3.80
CA GLU A 39 6.05 0.95 -4.18
C GLU A 39 6.92 1.38 -2.99
N LEU A 40 6.35 1.50 -1.80
CA LEU A 40 7.10 1.81 -0.57
C LEU A 40 8.16 0.75 -0.28
N THR A 41 7.81 -0.54 -0.32
CA THR A 41 8.79 -1.60 -0.03
C THR A 41 9.87 -1.72 -1.09
N ASP A 42 9.59 -1.35 -2.34
CA ASP A 42 10.52 -1.53 -3.46
C ASP A 42 11.41 -0.31 -3.71
N ARG A 43 11.00 0.90 -3.31
CA ARG A 43 11.66 2.14 -3.71
C ARG A 43 11.94 3.13 -2.57
N ASP A 44 11.29 2.99 -1.42
CA ASP A 44 11.49 3.92 -0.31
C ASP A 44 12.62 3.39 0.60
N ALA A 45 13.78 4.05 0.54
CA ALA A 45 14.97 3.64 1.29
C ALA A 45 14.75 3.64 2.81
N GLU A 46 13.89 4.52 3.33
CA GLU A 46 13.56 4.55 4.76
C GLU A 46 12.74 3.32 5.14
N VAL A 47 11.74 2.96 4.32
CA VAL A 47 10.95 1.74 4.49
C VAL A 47 11.81 0.49 4.38
N GLN A 48 12.70 0.44 3.39
CA GLN A 48 13.62 -0.67 3.21
C GLN A 48 14.51 -0.86 4.43
N GLY A 49 15.09 0.22 4.96
CA GLY A 49 15.91 0.20 6.16
C GLY A 49 15.14 -0.31 7.38
N LEU A 50 13.92 0.19 7.62
CA LEU A 50 13.08 -0.25 8.73
C LEU A 50 12.69 -1.73 8.63
N ILE A 51 12.36 -2.20 7.42
CA ILE A 51 12.04 -3.60 7.16
C ILE A 51 13.29 -4.48 7.36
N ALA A 52 14.45 -4.09 6.83
CA ALA A 52 15.70 -4.82 7.03
C ALA A 52 16.09 -4.88 8.51
N GLN A 53 15.89 -3.81 9.28
CA GLN A 53 16.15 -3.79 10.72
C GLN A 53 15.21 -4.71 11.50
N THR A 54 13.93 -4.77 11.12
CA THR A 54 12.89 -5.52 11.86
C THR A 54 12.85 -7.01 11.51
N PHE A 55 13.13 -7.34 10.25
CA PHE A 55 12.98 -8.69 9.67
C PHE A 55 14.31 -9.33 9.28
N GLY A 56 15.43 -8.60 9.42
CA GLY A 56 16.78 -9.05 9.07
C GLY A 56 17.22 -8.59 7.68
N SER A 57 18.53 -8.40 7.50
CA SER A 57 19.12 -7.94 6.24
C SER A 57 18.89 -8.91 5.07
N GLY A 58 18.73 -10.21 5.36
CA GLY A 58 18.45 -11.23 4.34
C GLY A 58 17.06 -11.13 3.68
N ILE A 59 16.22 -10.19 4.11
CA ILE A 59 14.92 -9.93 3.48
C ILE A 59 15.05 -9.20 2.15
N TYR A 60 16.15 -8.47 1.93
CA TYR A 60 16.48 -7.81 0.66
C TYR A 60 17.68 -8.51 0.01
N SER A 61 17.67 -8.59 -1.31
CA SER A 61 18.84 -9.05 -2.08
C SER A 61 19.95 -7.99 -2.06
N ALA A 62 21.17 -8.35 -2.48
CA ALA A 62 22.29 -7.42 -2.58
C ALA A 62 22.00 -6.26 -3.57
N GLU A 63 21.12 -6.51 -4.54
CA GLU A 63 20.64 -5.56 -5.53
C GLU A 63 19.44 -4.72 -5.04
N GLY A 64 18.99 -4.95 -3.79
CA GLY A 64 17.91 -4.18 -3.16
C GLY A 64 16.50 -4.71 -3.41
N TYR A 65 16.35 -5.92 -3.97
CA TYR A 65 15.02 -6.50 -4.22
C TYR A 65 14.44 -7.18 -2.99
N LEU A 66 13.20 -6.88 -2.64
CA LEU A 66 12.50 -7.51 -1.52
C LEU A 66 12.17 -8.98 -1.83
N ASN A 67 12.60 -9.89 -0.95
CA ASN A 67 12.12 -11.27 -0.92
C ASN A 67 10.71 -11.32 -0.30
N ARG A 68 9.71 -11.08 -1.14
CA ARG A 68 8.29 -11.05 -0.75
C ARG A 68 7.81 -12.40 -0.20
N ALA A 69 8.31 -13.51 -0.73
CA ALA A 69 7.92 -14.85 -0.28
C ALA A 69 8.39 -15.08 1.18
N LEU A 70 9.63 -14.70 1.48
CA LEU A 70 10.19 -14.78 2.83
C LEU A 70 9.48 -13.82 3.80
N LEU A 71 9.26 -12.57 3.39
CA LEU A 71 8.53 -11.61 4.24
C LEU A 71 7.13 -12.13 4.55
N ARG A 72 6.46 -12.68 3.52
CA ARG A 72 5.15 -13.31 3.64
C ARG A 72 5.18 -14.46 4.64
N SER A 73 6.12 -15.40 4.53
CA SER A 73 6.18 -16.53 5.46
C SER A 73 6.37 -16.08 6.91
N ILE A 74 7.19 -15.05 7.15
CA ILE A 74 7.41 -14.51 8.50
C ILE A 74 6.12 -13.87 9.05
N VAL A 75 5.48 -12.96 8.31
CA VAL A 75 4.30 -12.23 8.82
C VAL A 75 3.03 -13.09 8.91
N PHE A 76 2.95 -14.19 8.15
CA PHE A 76 1.85 -15.15 8.31
C PHE A 76 2.10 -16.13 9.47
N GLY A 77 3.35 -16.40 9.82
CA GLY A 77 3.72 -17.25 10.95
C GLY A 77 3.69 -16.56 12.31
N ASP A 78 3.80 -15.22 12.34
CA ASP A 78 3.92 -14.45 13.57
C ASP A 78 3.05 -13.16 13.54
N PRO A 79 1.96 -13.10 14.34
CA PRO A 79 1.10 -11.92 14.44
C PRO A 79 1.78 -10.64 14.92
N GLU A 80 2.83 -10.74 15.75
CA GLU A 80 3.58 -9.57 16.20
C GLU A 80 4.43 -9.00 15.06
N LYS A 81 5.07 -9.88 14.29
CA LYS A 81 5.79 -9.49 13.07
C LYS A 81 4.86 -8.88 12.02
N LYS A 82 3.64 -9.39 11.88
CA LYS A 82 2.61 -8.77 11.04
C LYS A 82 2.30 -7.34 11.50
N ARG A 83 2.03 -7.14 12.78
CA ARG A 83 1.76 -5.81 13.34
C ARG A 83 2.94 -4.85 13.17
N ALA A 84 4.18 -5.34 13.32
CA ALA A 84 5.37 -4.53 13.10
C ALA A 84 5.46 -4.05 11.64
N LEU A 85 5.18 -4.93 10.66
CA LEU A 85 5.13 -4.52 9.25
C LEU A 85 4.02 -3.48 9.00
N GLU A 86 2.83 -3.71 9.57
CA GLU A 86 1.70 -2.78 9.47
C GLU A 86 2.03 -1.41 10.08
N GLN A 87 2.73 -1.36 11.21
CA GLN A 87 3.18 -0.11 11.84
C GLN A 87 4.18 0.67 10.98
N ILE A 88 5.02 -0.02 10.22
CA ILE A 88 5.94 0.62 9.26
C ILE A 88 5.15 1.17 8.06
N LEU A 89 4.24 0.38 7.49
CA LEU A 89 3.59 0.71 6.22
C LEU A 89 2.38 1.64 6.37
N HIS A 90 1.49 1.40 7.34
CA HIS A 90 0.21 2.12 7.43
C HIS A 90 0.37 3.65 7.55
N PRO A 91 1.27 4.21 8.38
CA PRO A 91 1.46 5.66 8.43
C PRO A 91 1.92 6.26 7.10
N ARG A 92 2.76 5.53 6.34
CA ARG A 92 3.33 5.99 5.06
C ARG A 92 2.33 5.91 3.93
N ILE A 93 1.58 4.80 3.84
CA ILE A 93 0.42 4.68 2.95
C ILE A 93 -0.60 5.76 3.31
N ARG A 94 -0.81 6.03 4.61
CA ARG A 94 -1.71 7.08 5.08
C ARG A 94 -1.32 8.45 4.55
N ARG A 95 -0.03 8.80 4.66
CA ARG A 95 0.51 10.04 4.12
C ARG A 95 0.31 10.12 2.60
N GLN A 96 0.64 9.07 1.86
CA GLN A 96 0.49 9.05 0.40
C GLN A 96 -0.96 9.30 -0.05
N TRP A 97 -1.93 8.59 0.51
CA TRP A 97 -3.33 8.82 0.13
C TRP A 97 -3.86 10.18 0.58
N SER A 98 -3.39 10.69 1.73
CA SER A 98 -3.82 12.01 2.23
C SER A 98 -3.36 13.12 1.29
N ILE A 99 -2.11 13.07 0.82
CA ILE A 99 -1.58 14.02 -0.16
C ILE A 99 -2.38 13.97 -1.47
N GLU A 100 -2.71 12.77 -1.95
CA GLU A 100 -3.51 12.61 -3.17
C GLU A 100 -4.93 13.17 -3.01
N ALA A 101 -5.55 12.93 -1.85
CA ALA A 101 -6.88 13.45 -1.53
C ALA A 101 -6.88 14.99 -1.41
N GLU A 102 -5.84 15.58 -0.83
CA GLU A 102 -5.65 17.04 -0.74
C GLU A 102 -5.48 17.67 -2.12
N ARG A 103 -4.59 17.13 -2.96
CA ARG A 103 -4.40 17.59 -4.35
C ARG A 103 -5.70 17.63 -5.15
N ARG A 104 -6.54 16.61 -4.99
CA ARG A 104 -7.82 16.54 -5.70
C ARG A 104 -8.86 17.48 -5.09
N ARG A 105 -8.79 17.75 -3.77
CA ARG A 105 -9.66 18.71 -3.10
C ARG A 105 -9.41 20.14 -3.56
N ASP A 106 -8.14 20.46 -3.82
CA ASP A 106 -7.71 21.80 -4.24
C ASP A 106 -7.75 21.97 -5.77
N SER A 107 -7.92 20.88 -6.53
CA SER A 107 -8.16 20.95 -7.98
C SER A 107 -9.50 21.59 -8.28
N THR A 108 -9.47 22.65 -9.10
CA THR A 108 -10.65 23.40 -9.55
C THR A 108 -11.49 22.63 -10.59
N GLU A 109 -11.06 21.44 -11.01
CA GLU A 109 -11.80 20.50 -11.89
C GLU A 109 -12.96 19.80 -11.17
N LEU A 110 -13.76 20.58 -10.45
CA LEU A 110 -15.06 20.16 -9.91
C LEU A 110 -16.23 20.86 -10.61
N PHE A 111 -15.96 21.59 -11.70
CA PHE A 111 -16.92 22.00 -12.71
C PHE A 111 -16.41 21.63 -14.10
#